data_AF-A0A5B7TRY9-F1
#
_entry.id   AF-A0A5B7TRY9-F1
#
_cell.length_a   1.000
_cell.length_b   1.000
_cell.length_c   1.000
_cell.angle_alpha   90.00
_cell.angle_beta   90.00
_cell.angle_gamma   90.00
#
_symmetry.space_group_name_H-M   'P 1'
#
loop_
_entity.id
_entity.type
_entity.pdbx_description
1 polymer ?
#
loop_
_entity_poly.entity_id
_entity_poly.type
_entity_poly.pdbx_seq_one_letter_code
_entity_poly.pdbx_strand_id
1 'polypeptide(L)'
;MNIFKKFRLLFLALIICSYNTNATSNSTEKSNLKENQQVSEVFIERQNEKQFTDTIRINYNENKTILNILKAVPETTMSSWEWSEMDRKKTVDFIEKNNYLIDSTEAYNNIKYIKPNTIGIQVVDGFWTLSIYEFGVNHYFIVTNDSVGDGNDIQTFNYINNKLTPTKMINWFSKCEYDLLLKNSDNCIELVKENELTYTYDFSNKDIVEISSWFLTKDKSQHCFKGNTIKYKLNKDTKTFDIFDVYWENK
;
A
#
# COMPACT_ATOMS: atom_id res chain seq x y z
N MET A 1 -29.08 -35.82 -14.20
CA MET A 1 -28.15 -36.62 -13.38
C MET A 1 -26.96 -35.71 -13.02
N ASN A 2 -27.12 -34.67 -12.20
CA ASN A 2 -27.39 -34.62 -10.75
C ASN A 2 -26.29 -35.22 -9.87
N ILE A 3 -25.05 -34.73 -9.99
CA ILE A 3 -23.97 -35.04 -9.04
C ILE A 3 -23.37 -33.78 -8.38
N PHE A 4 -23.43 -32.59 -8.98
CA PHE A 4 -22.81 -31.38 -8.38
C PHE A 4 -23.71 -30.51 -7.48
N LYS A 5 -24.99 -30.84 -7.32
CA LYS A 5 -25.91 -30.12 -6.41
C LYS A 5 -25.99 -30.67 -4.98
N LYS A 6 -25.29 -31.79 -4.67
CA LYS A 6 -25.35 -32.43 -3.34
C LYS A 6 -24.24 -32.03 -2.37
N PHE A 7 -23.24 -31.26 -2.79
CA PHE A 7 -22.13 -30.87 -1.91
C PHE A 7 -22.30 -29.53 -1.18
N ARG A 8 -23.32 -28.72 -1.51
CA ARG A 8 -23.60 -27.43 -0.83
C ARG A 8 -24.52 -27.53 0.40
N LEU A 9 -25.04 -28.70 0.73
CA LEU A 9 -25.97 -28.90 1.85
C LEU A 9 -25.34 -29.53 3.11
N LEU A 10 -24.06 -29.90 3.07
CA LEU A 10 -23.40 -30.56 4.21
C LEU A 10 -22.66 -29.58 5.15
N PHE A 11 -22.39 -28.34 4.73
CA PHE A 11 -21.68 -27.36 5.57
C PHE A 11 -22.59 -26.47 6.43
N LEU A 12 -23.92 -26.54 6.22
CA LEU A 12 -24.90 -25.75 6.98
C LEU A 12 -25.43 -26.46 8.25
N ALA A 13 -24.98 -27.70 8.52
CA ALA A 13 -25.48 -28.51 9.64
C ALA A 13 -24.59 -28.51 10.90
N LEU A 14 -23.49 -27.72 10.94
CA LEU A 14 -22.51 -27.75 12.04
C LEU A 14 -22.43 -26.49 12.91
N ILE A 15 -23.31 -25.49 12.75
CA ILE A 15 -23.24 -24.21 13.53
C ILE A 15 -24.43 -24.02 14.51
N ILE A 16 -25.28 -25.03 14.76
CA ILE A 16 -26.48 -24.87 15.64
C ILE A 16 -26.39 -25.68 16.95
N CYS A 17 -25.20 -26.02 17.46
CA CYS A 17 -25.09 -26.75 18.73
C CYS A 17 -24.03 -26.22 19.70
N SER A 18 -24.05 -24.93 20.01
CA SER A 18 -23.39 -24.42 21.22
C SER A 18 -24.06 -23.16 21.78
N TYR A 19 -25.37 -23.18 21.94
CA TYR A 19 -26.05 -22.21 22.80
C TYR A 19 -27.26 -22.84 23.49
N ASN A 20 -27.07 -23.18 24.77
CA ASN A 20 -28.03 -23.26 25.88
C ASN A 20 -27.39 -24.15 26.97
N THR A 21 -27.47 -23.88 28.27
CA THR A 21 -28.21 -22.91 29.08
C THR A 21 -27.80 -23.12 30.53
N ASN A 22 -28.17 -22.14 31.36
CA ASN A 22 -28.55 -22.20 32.78
C ASN A 22 -27.58 -21.46 33.70
N ALA A 23 -28.01 -20.70 34.70
CA ALA A 23 -29.28 -20.06 35.05
C ALA A 23 -28.95 -19.24 36.31
N THR A 24 -29.53 -18.05 36.40
CA THR A 24 -29.75 -17.20 37.58
C THR A 24 -29.54 -17.79 38.97
N SER A 25 -28.86 -17.02 39.84
CA SER A 25 -29.35 -16.74 41.21
C SER A 25 -28.89 -15.37 41.70
N ASN A 26 -29.85 -14.61 42.23
CA ASN A 26 -29.68 -13.32 42.90
C ASN A 26 -29.00 -13.50 44.26
N SER A 27 -28.19 -12.53 44.70
CA SER A 27 -28.32 -11.98 46.04
C SER A 27 -27.64 -10.61 46.15
N THR A 28 -28.40 -9.69 46.72
CA THR A 28 -28.01 -8.34 47.12
C THR A 28 -27.48 -8.43 48.55
N GLU A 29 -26.30 -7.88 48.86
CA GLU A 29 -26.06 -7.27 50.17
C GLU A 29 -24.81 -6.39 50.21
N LYS A 30 -25.00 -5.17 50.73
CA LYS A 30 -23.97 -4.21 51.12
C LYS A 30 -23.24 -4.72 52.37
N SER A 31 -21.93 -4.54 52.46
CA SER A 31 -21.31 -4.00 53.67
C SER A 31 -19.95 -3.37 53.37
N ASN A 32 -19.60 -2.41 54.21
CA ASN A 32 -18.58 -1.39 54.04
C ASN A 32 -17.51 -1.61 55.13
N LEU A 33 -16.28 -1.16 54.84
CA LEU A 33 -15.23 -0.67 55.76
C LEU A 33 -14.03 -1.58 56.14
N LYS A 34 -12.85 -1.05 55.73
CA LYS A 34 -11.58 -0.85 56.48
C LYS A 34 -10.73 -2.10 56.79
N GLU A 35 -9.41 -2.09 56.74
CA GLU A 35 -8.32 -1.13 56.47
C GLU A 35 -7.04 -1.96 56.61
N ASN A 36 -6.06 -1.84 55.69
CA ASN A 36 -4.66 -1.68 56.08
C ASN A 36 -3.75 -1.52 54.86
N GLN A 37 -3.03 -0.41 54.89
CA GLN A 37 -1.96 -0.03 53.99
C GLN A 37 -0.76 -0.96 54.16
N GLN A 38 -0.22 -1.46 53.06
CA GLN A 38 1.20 -1.71 52.96
C GLN A 38 1.65 -1.26 51.57
N VAL A 39 2.31 -0.11 51.55
CA VAL A 39 2.93 0.50 50.37
C VAL A 39 4.11 -0.38 49.98
N SER A 40 3.96 -1.18 48.92
CA SER A 40 5.08 -1.62 48.11
C SER A 40 5.14 -0.69 46.90
N GLU A 41 6.25 0.04 46.77
CA GLU A 41 6.60 0.75 45.53
C GLU A 41 6.73 -0.28 44.42
N VAL A 42 5.64 -0.47 43.67
CA VAL A 42 5.71 -1.11 42.37
C VAL A 42 6.36 -0.07 41.46
N PHE A 43 7.62 -0.31 41.12
CA PHE A 43 8.25 0.26 39.94
C PHE A 43 7.38 -0.12 38.75
N ILE A 44 6.47 0.79 38.37
CA ILE A 44 5.80 0.70 37.07
C ILE A 44 6.87 1.10 36.07
N GLU A 45 7.60 0.10 35.56
CA GLU A 45 8.12 0.21 34.20
C GLU A 45 6.92 0.59 33.34
N ARG A 46 6.85 1.87 32.96
CA ARG A 46 6.04 2.26 31.81
C ARG A 46 6.66 1.53 30.63
N GLN A 47 6.20 0.32 30.38
CA GLN A 47 5.99 -0.10 29.01
C GLN A 47 5.22 1.06 28.38
N ASN A 48 5.90 1.86 27.58
CA ASN A 48 5.24 2.64 26.57
C ASN A 48 4.57 1.61 25.65
N GLU A 49 3.41 1.09 26.07
CA GLU A 49 2.38 0.69 25.12
C GLU A 49 2.26 1.88 24.20
N LYS A 50 2.72 1.73 22.96
CA LYS A 50 2.36 2.67 21.90
C LYS A 50 0.85 2.63 21.87
N GLN A 51 0.24 3.61 22.53
CA GLN A 51 -1.19 3.86 22.44
C GLN A 51 -1.46 3.96 20.94
N PHE A 52 -2.24 3.02 20.40
CA PHE A 52 -2.75 3.13 19.04
C PHE A 52 -3.52 4.45 19.02
N THR A 53 -2.93 5.47 18.39
CA THR A 53 -3.67 6.68 18.12
C THR A 53 -4.52 6.33 16.93
N ASP A 54 -5.77 5.95 17.20
CA ASP A 54 -6.82 5.73 16.20
C ASP A 54 -7.00 6.92 15.26
N THR A 55 -6.36 8.06 15.54
CA THR A 55 -6.40 9.29 14.75
C THR A 55 -5.05 9.57 14.08
N ILE A 56 -5.06 9.68 12.76
CA ILE A 56 -3.93 10.11 11.93
C ILE A 56 -4.14 11.58 11.55
N ARG A 57 -3.25 12.49 12.00
CA ARG A 57 -3.32 13.90 11.61
C ARG A 57 -2.90 14.08 10.16
N ILE A 58 -3.74 14.76 9.37
CA ILE A 58 -3.52 14.98 7.94
C ILE A 58 -3.96 16.41 7.62
N ASN A 59 -3.02 17.31 7.35
CA ASN A 59 -3.35 18.65 6.89
C ASN A 59 -3.94 18.57 5.48
N TYR A 60 -5.22 18.88 5.31
CA TYR A 60 -5.89 18.84 4.02
C TYR A 60 -5.23 19.78 3.00
N ASN A 61 -4.89 20.99 3.40
CA ASN A 61 -4.33 22.00 2.48
C ASN A 61 -2.98 21.57 1.92
N GLU A 62 -2.12 20.94 2.74
CA GLU A 62 -0.82 20.41 2.31
C GLU A 62 -0.97 19.21 1.36
N ASN A 63 -2.04 18.42 1.50
CA ASN A 63 -2.27 17.19 0.74
C ASN A 63 -3.39 17.33 -0.30
N LYS A 64 -3.87 18.55 -0.54
CA LYS A 64 -5.10 18.80 -1.32
C LYS A 64 -5.06 18.18 -2.71
N THR A 65 -3.92 18.31 -3.40
CA THR A 65 -3.75 17.78 -4.76
C THR A 65 -3.91 16.27 -4.79
N ILE A 66 -3.16 15.54 -3.96
CA ILE A 66 -3.20 14.07 -3.96
C ILE A 66 -4.53 13.52 -3.45
N LEU A 67 -5.16 14.20 -2.48
CA LEU A 67 -6.50 13.84 -2.01
C LEU A 67 -7.57 14.07 -3.08
N ASN A 68 -7.44 15.12 -3.90
CA ASN A 68 -8.34 15.32 -5.04
C ASN A 68 -8.13 14.27 -6.14
N ILE A 69 -6.89 13.86 -6.38
CA ILE A 69 -6.57 12.77 -7.31
C ILE A 69 -7.12 11.44 -6.81
N LEU A 70 -7.04 11.15 -5.50
CA LEU A 70 -7.60 9.95 -4.88
C LEU A 70 -9.10 9.78 -5.17
N LYS A 71 -9.86 10.89 -5.22
CA LYS A 71 -11.28 10.87 -5.60
C LYS A 71 -11.51 10.53 -7.07
N ALA A 72 -10.53 10.75 -7.94
CA ALA A 72 -10.66 10.69 -9.39
C ALA A 72 -10.09 9.41 -10.02
N VAL A 73 -9.18 8.70 -9.32
CA VAL A 73 -8.62 7.45 -9.84
C VAL A 73 -9.70 6.37 -10.00
N PRO A 74 -9.64 5.53 -11.05
CA PRO A 74 -10.61 4.45 -11.25
C PRO A 74 -10.54 3.41 -10.14
N GLU A 75 -11.67 2.76 -9.83
CA GLU A 75 -11.72 1.63 -8.88
C GLU A 75 -10.82 0.46 -9.29
N THR A 76 -10.55 0.29 -10.59
CA THR A 76 -9.64 -0.74 -11.10
C THR A 76 -8.23 -0.62 -10.52
N THR A 77 -7.81 0.56 -10.08
CA THR A 77 -6.50 0.79 -9.45
C THR A 77 -6.38 0.22 -8.04
N MET A 78 -7.50 -0.22 -7.45
CA MET A 78 -7.62 -0.69 -6.06
C MET A 78 -8.38 -2.03 -5.99
N SER A 79 -8.25 -2.86 -7.03
CA SER A 79 -9.11 -4.04 -7.21
C SER A 79 -8.97 -5.04 -6.05
N SER A 80 -7.78 -5.16 -5.46
CA SER A 80 -7.54 -6.04 -4.30
C SER A 80 -8.06 -5.48 -2.96
N TRP A 81 -8.46 -4.20 -2.93
CA TRP A 81 -8.79 -3.48 -1.70
C TRP A 81 -10.28 -3.19 -1.54
N GLU A 82 -11.07 -3.37 -2.59
CA GLU A 82 -12.51 -3.09 -2.63
C GLU A 82 -12.88 -1.67 -2.13
N TRP A 83 -11.93 -0.72 -2.15
CA TRP A 83 -12.16 0.63 -1.67
C TRP A 83 -12.88 1.44 -2.75
N SER A 84 -14.20 1.56 -2.64
CA SER A 84 -15.05 2.19 -3.66
C SER A 84 -14.75 3.68 -3.87
N GLU A 85 -15.11 4.21 -5.05
CA GLU A 85 -15.02 5.65 -5.36
C GLU A 85 -15.79 6.48 -4.33
N MET A 86 -16.96 6.01 -3.91
CA MET A 86 -17.77 6.68 -2.92
C MET A 86 -17.07 6.75 -1.56
N ASP A 87 -16.40 5.68 -1.13
CA ASP A 87 -15.72 5.65 0.16
C ASP A 87 -14.42 6.48 0.14
N ARG A 88 -13.71 6.52 -0.99
CA ARG A 88 -12.62 7.47 -1.21
C ARG A 88 -13.09 8.92 -1.07
N LYS A 89 -14.23 9.27 -1.68
CA LYS A 89 -14.84 10.61 -1.55
C LYS A 89 -15.19 10.94 -0.11
N LYS A 90 -15.91 10.06 0.59
CA LYS A 90 -16.24 10.26 2.02
C LYS A 90 -15.00 10.46 2.88
N THR A 91 -13.94 9.68 2.62
CA THR A 91 -12.66 9.78 3.34
C THR A 91 -12.03 11.15 3.13
N VAL A 92 -11.96 11.61 1.88
CA VAL A 92 -11.39 12.93 1.55
C VAL A 92 -12.22 14.07 2.12
N ASP A 93 -13.54 14.00 2.04
CA ASP A 93 -14.45 15.00 2.61
C ASP A 93 -14.32 15.08 4.14
N PHE A 94 -14.09 13.93 4.79
CA PHE A 94 -13.82 13.87 6.22
C PHE A 94 -12.48 14.56 6.56
N ILE A 95 -11.41 14.25 5.82
CA ILE A 95 -10.10 14.89 6.02
C ILE A 95 -10.19 16.41 5.76
N GLU A 96 -10.91 16.83 4.74
CA GLU A 96 -11.13 18.25 4.41
C GLU A 96 -11.76 19.03 5.57
N LYS A 97 -12.77 18.44 6.21
CA LYS A 97 -13.48 19.07 7.32
C LYS A 97 -12.67 19.05 8.62
N ASN A 98 -11.89 18.01 8.86
CA ASN A 98 -11.36 17.72 10.19
C ASN A 98 -9.83 17.82 10.31
N ASN A 99 -9.08 17.80 9.19
CA ASN A 99 -7.62 17.71 9.15
C ASN A 99 -7.04 16.49 9.90
N TYR A 100 -7.81 15.40 9.96
CA TYR A 100 -7.37 14.10 10.45
C TYR A 100 -8.23 12.99 9.82
N LEU A 101 -7.79 11.75 9.99
CA LEU A 101 -8.55 10.53 9.70
C LEU A 101 -8.63 9.67 10.97
N ILE A 102 -9.71 8.91 11.13
CA ILE A 102 -9.80 7.87 12.15
C ILE A 102 -9.61 6.51 11.48
N ASP A 103 -8.60 5.76 11.90
CA ASP A 103 -8.25 4.43 11.42
C ASP A 103 -8.70 3.36 12.44
N SER A 104 -9.98 3.41 12.84
CA SER A 104 -10.57 2.51 13.84
C SER A 104 -11.74 1.68 13.29
N THR A 105 -11.99 1.73 11.97
CA THR A 105 -13.09 0.99 11.35
C THR A 105 -12.67 -0.43 11.00
N GLU A 106 -13.59 -1.37 11.18
CA GLU A 106 -13.51 -2.81 10.86
C GLU A 106 -13.12 -3.13 9.39
N ALA A 107 -13.00 -2.10 8.53
CA ALA A 107 -12.66 -2.16 7.11
C ALA A 107 -11.14 -2.10 6.77
N TYR A 108 -10.25 -2.14 7.77
CA TYR A 108 -8.80 -2.41 7.62
C TYR A 108 -8.09 -1.83 6.38
N ASN A 109 -8.23 -0.53 6.12
CA ASN A 109 -7.25 0.18 5.29
C ASN A 109 -6.24 0.79 6.27
N ASN A 110 -5.24 0.04 6.73
CA ASN A 110 -4.22 0.63 7.60
C ASN A 110 -3.46 1.66 6.77
N ILE A 111 -3.86 2.94 6.90
CA ILE A 111 -3.22 4.01 6.15
C ILE A 111 -1.83 4.16 6.72
N LYS A 112 -0.85 3.69 5.96
CA LYS A 112 0.55 3.73 6.38
C LYS A 112 1.08 5.16 6.33
N TYR A 113 0.70 5.91 5.29
CA TYR A 113 1.01 7.32 5.17
C TYR A 113 0.11 8.04 4.17
N ILE A 114 -0.11 9.33 4.41
CA ILE A 114 -0.58 10.31 3.42
C ILE A 114 0.44 11.46 3.45
N LYS A 115 1.08 11.69 2.30
CA LYS A 115 2.08 12.74 2.07
C LYS A 115 1.67 13.54 0.83
N PRO A 116 2.19 14.76 0.63
CA PRO A 116 1.78 15.62 -0.49
C PRO A 116 1.93 14.96 -1.87
N ASN A 117 2.91 14.06 -2.04
CA ASN A 117 3.19 13.37 -3.30
C ASN A 117 2.82 11.88 -3.31
N THR A 118 2.47 11.27 -2.18
CA THR A 118 2.20 9.82 -2.14
C THR A 118 1.27 9.40 -1.01
N ILE A 119 0.40 8.42 -1.27
CA ILE A 119 -0.46 7.73 -0.30
C ILE A 119 -0.09 6.26 -0.33
N GLY A 120 0.02 5.66 0.85
CA GLY A 120 0.33 4.24 1.04
C GLY A 120 -0.65 3.60 2.01
N ILE A 121 -1.27 2.49 1.59
CA ILE A 121 -2.22 1.70 2.38
C ILE A 121 -1.70 0.29 2.47
N GLN A 122 -1.74 -0.29 3.67
CA GLN A 122 -1.21 -1.61 3.95
C GLN A 122 -2.25 -2.52 4.60
N VAL A 123 -2.35 -3.75 4.12
CA VAL A 123 -2.91 -4.89 4.86
C VAL A 123 -1.81 -5.93 5.09
N VAL A 124 -2.14 -7.04 5.74
CA VAL A 124 -1.17 -8.06 6.16
C VAL A 124 -0.26 -8.49 5.00
N ASP A 125 -0.84 -8.82 3.83
CA ASP A 125 -0.10 -9.35 2.68
C ASP A 125 -0.23 -8.49 1.41
N GLY A 126 -0.54 -7.20 1.57
CA GLY A 126 -0.75 -6.31 0.43
C GLY A 126 -0.34 -4.87 0.72
N PHE A 127 0.10 -4.17 -0.32
CA PHE A 127 0.41 -2.76 -0.27
C PHE A 127 -0.13 -2.03 -1.51
N TRP A 128 -0.88 -0.97 -1.27
CA TRP A 128 -1.35 -0.09 -2.32
C TRP A 128 -0.68 1.27 -2.23
N THR A 129 -0.30 1.82 -3.38
CA THR A 129 0.22 3.18 -3.46
C THR A 129 -0.48 4.00 -4.52
N LEU A 130 -0.61 5.29 -4.24
CA LEU A 130 -0.89 6.34 -5.21
C LEU A 130 0.23 7.38 -5.09
N SER A 131 0.97 7.61 -6.17
CA SER A 131 2.08 8.57 -6.19
C SER A 131 1.93 9.55 -7.35
N ILE A 132 2.28 10.81 -7.10
CA ILE A 132 2.13 11.90 -8.07
C ILE A 132 3.47 12.59 -8.30
N TYR A 133 3.74 12.91 -9.57
CA TYR A 133 4.95 13.57 -10.03
C TYR A 133 4.58 14.81 -10.84
N GLU A 134 5.08 15.97 -10.43
CA GLU A 134 4.71 17.25 -11.02
C GLU A 134 5.65 17.61 -12.19
N PHE A 135 5.13 17.57 -13.43
CA PHE A 135 5.84 18.07 -14.62
C PHE A 135 5.71 19.58 -14.79
N GLY A 136 4.69 20.17 -14.19
CA GLY A 136 4.44 21.61 -14.22
C GLY A 136 3.11 21.95 -13.55
N VAL A 137 2.75 23.24 -13.57
CA VAL A 137 1.54 23.73 -12.92
C VAL A 137 0.32 22.96 -13.42
N ASN A 138 -0.38 22.30 -12.49
CA ASN A 138 -1.58 21.49 -12.75
C ASN A 138 -1.38 20.36 -13.78
N HIS A 139 -0.15 19.85 -13.91
CA HIS A 139 0.21 18.74 -14.77
C HIS A 139 0.99 17.69 -13.97
N TYR A 140 0.31 16.60 -13.65
CA TYR A 140 0.88 15.51 -12.88
C TYR A 140 0.87 14.20 -13.67
N PHE A 141 1.92 13.43 -13.51
CA PHE A 141 1.93 12.02 -13.79
C PHE A 141 1.59 11.26 -12.52
N ILE A 142 0.66 10.32 -12.64
CA ILE A 142 0.15 9.53 -11.53
C ILE A 142 0.52 8.09 -11.77
N VAL A 143 1.00 7.45 -10.73
CA VAL A 143 1.27 6.01 -10.69
C VAL A 143 0.47 5.44 -9.53
N THR A 144 -0.34 4.42 -9.78
CA THR A 144 -0.89 3.55 -8.75
C THR A 144 -0.23 2.20 -8.84
N ASN A 145 0.07 1.57 -7.70
CA ASN A 145 0.56 0.20 -7.65
C ASN A 145 -0.26 -0.57 -6.61
N ASP A 146 -1.04 -1.56 -7.06
CA ASP A 146 -1.71 -2.54 -6.22
C ASP A 146 -0.83 -3.80 -6.15
N SER A 147 -0.12 -3.96 -5.04
CA SER A 147 0.83 -5.07 -4.84
C SER A 147 0.28 -6.08 -3.85
N VAL A 148 0.17 -7.33 -4.30
CA VAL A 148 -0.30 -8.49 -3.50
C VAL A 148 0.57 -9.69 -3.83
N GLY A 149 1.16 -10.32 -2.81
CA GLY A 149 2.17 -11.37 -3.01
C GLY A 149 3.36 -10.86 -3.84
N ASP A 150 3.73 -11.60 -4.88
CA ASP A 150 4.80 -11.19 -5.82
C ASP A 150 4.26 -10.33 -6.99
N GLY A 151 2.95 -10.07 -7.03
CA GLY A 151 2.29 -9.32 -8.10
C GLY A 151 2.35 -7.81 -7.88
N ASN A 152 2.46 -7.07 -8.98
CA ASN A 152 2.28 -5.63 -9.03
C ASN A 152 1.30 -5.28 -10.16
N ASP A 153 0.15 -4.69 -9.85
CA ASP A 153 -0.72 -4.07 -10.85
C ASP A 153 -0.47 -2.56 -10.88
N ILE A 154 0.41 -2.15 -11.80
CA ILE A 154 0.80 -0.76 -11.96
C ILE A 154 -0.04 -0.13 -13.06
N GLN A 155 -0.78 0.92 -12.68
CA GLN A 155 -1.57 1.72 -13.61
C GLN A 155 -1.08 3.18 -13.59
N THR A 156 -1.09 3.82 -14.76
CA THR A 156 -0.52 5.16 -14.92
C THR A 156 -1.51 6.12 -15.58
N PHE A 157 -1.49 7.38 -15.15
CA PHE A 157 -2.39 8.40 -15.66
C PHE A 157 -1.67 9.75 -15.81
N ASN A 158 -2.14 10.57 -16.76
CA ASN A 158 -1.88 12.00 -16.77
C ASN A 158 -3.06 12.72 -16.11
N TYR A 159 -2.76 13.67 -15.24
CA TYR A 159 -3.75 14.56 -14.64
C TYR A 159 -3.42 16.01 -15.01
N ILE A 160 -4.20 16.53 -15.95
CA ILE A 160 -4.00 17.87 -16.51
C ILE A 160 -5.31 18.64 -16.34
N ASN A 161 -5.25 19.79 -15.68
CA ASN A 161 -6.41 20.68 -15.49
C ASN A 161 -7.65 19.94 -14.97
N ASN A 162 -7.47 19.14 -13.91
CA ASN A 162 -8.50 18.32 -13.27
C ASN A 162 -9.06 17.16 -14.11
N LYS A 163 -8.43 16.83 -15.23
CA LYS A 163 -8.83 15.69 -16.07
C LYS A 163 -7.81 14.56 -15.96
N LEU A 164 -8.27 13.41 -15.49
CA LEU A 164 -7.50 12.17 -15.47
C LEU A 164 -7.62 11.47 -16.83
N THR A 165 -6.48 11.12 -17.43
CA THR A 165 -6.43 10.37 -18.70
C THR A 165 -5.47 9.20 -18.53
N PRO A 166 -5.89 7.95 -18.78
CA PRO A 166 -4.99 6.81 -18.77
C PRO A 166 -3.80 7.04 -19.70
N THR A 167 -2.61 6.68 -19.24
CA THR A 167 -1.40 6.64 -20.05
C THR A 167 -0.73 5.28 -19.85
N LYS A 168 0.17 4.90 -20.75
CA LYS A 168 0.88 3.62 -20.63
C LYS A 168 2.23 3.84 -19.96
N MET A 169 2.48 3.07 -18.90
CA MET A 169 3.81 2.90 -18.31
C MET A 169 4.84 2.40 -19.35
N ILE A 170 4.37 1.80 -20.46
CA ILE A 170 5.19 1.34 -21.60
C ILE A 170 6.17 2.40 -22.11
N ASN A 171 5.84 3.68 -21.93
CA ASN A 171 6.70 4.75 -22.43
C ASN A 171 7.73 5.25 -21.40
N TRP A 172 7.71 4.78 -20.15
CA TRP A 172 8.43 5.42 -19.04
C TRP A 172 9.32 4.46 -18.25
N PHE A 173 8.85 3.23 -17.97
CA PHE A 173 9.61 2.26 -17.15
C PHE A 173 9.56 0.81 -17.64
N SER A 174 8.80 0.49 -18.70
CA SER A 174 8.45 -0.90 -19.04
C SER A 174 9.56 -1.76 -19.65
N LYS A 175 10.80 -1.32 -19.56
CA LYS A 175 11.98 -2.03 -20.04
C LYS A 175 13.14 -1.89 -19.06
N CYS A 176 12.84 -1.56 -17.80
CA CYS A 176 13.84 -1.32 -16.77
C CYS A 176 14.79 -2.51 -16.61
N GLU A 177 14.27 -3.72 -16.74
CA GLU A 177 15.00 -4.98 -16.71
C GLU A 177 16.02 -5.10 -17.85
N TYR A 178 15.72 -4.54 -19.02
CA TYR A 178 16.66 -4.46 -20.14
C TYR A 178 17.65 -3.31 -19.98
N ASP A 179 17.23 -2.20 -19.35
CA ASP A 179 18.12 -1.08 -19.03
C ASP A 179 19.20 -1.49 -18.03
N LEU A 180 18.99 -2.57 -17.27
CA LEU A 180 19.96 -3.18 -16.34
C LEU A 180 20.99 -4.10 -17.04
N LEU A 181 20.78 -4.50 -18.30
CA LEU A 181 21.67 -5.41 -19.01
C LEU A 181 23.03 -4.77 -19.36
N LEU A 182 24.09 -5.58 -19.27
CA LEU A 182 25.41 -5.27 -19.84
C LEU A 182 25.47 -5.60 -21.33
N LYS A 183 24.75 -6.64 -21.76
CA LYS A 183 24.75 -7.17 -23.13
C LYS A 183 23.45 -7.91 -23.44
N ASN A 184 23.07 -7.89 -24.71
CA ASN A 184 21.85 -8.54 -25.22
C ASN A 184 22.18 -9.91 -25.83
N SER A 185 22.75 -10.83 -25.04
CA SER A 185 22.89 -12.24 -25.46
C SER A 185 21.67 -13.05 -25.06
N ASP A 186 21.35 -14.10 -25.81
CA ASP A 186 20.17 -14.96 -25.57
C ASP A 186 20.06 -15.43 -24.11
N ASN A 187 21.15 -15.92 -23.52
CA ASN A 187 21.18 -16.34 -22.11
C ASN A 187 20.83 -15.22 -21.13
N CYS A 188 21.22 -13.97 -21.40
CA CYS A 188 20.91 -12.84 -20.52
C CYS A 188 19.46 -12.38 -20.69
N ILE A 189 18.91 -12.50 -21.90
CA ILE A 189 17.49 -12.23 -22.17
C ILE A 189 16.61 -13.29 -21.50
N GLU A 190 17.03 -14.55 -21.51
CA GLU A 190 16.35 -15.62 -20.78
C GLU A 190 16.35 -15.34 -19.27
N LEU A 191 17.49 -14.95 -18.71
CA LEU A 191 17.61 -14.59 -17.29
C LEU A 191 16.71 -13.39 -16.91
N VAL A 192 16.50 -12.43 -17.82
CA VAL A 192 15.51 -11.35 -17.60
C VAL A 192 14.10 -11.92 -17.47
N LYS A 193 13.68 -12.78 -18.41
CA LYS A 193 12.33 -13.36 -18.44
C LYS A 193 12.05 -14.24 -17.21
N GLU A 194 13.04 -15.01 -16.77
CA GLU A 194 12.93 -15.85 -15.56
C GLU A 194 12.72 -15.01 -14.28
N ASN A 195 13.13 -13.74 -14.30
CA ASN A 195 13.13 -12.85 -13.14
C ASN A 195 12.11 -11.70 -13.25
N GLU A 196 11.19 -11.73 -14.20
CA GLU A 196 10.23 -10.64 -14.46
C GLU A 196 9.37 -10.31 -13.22
N LEU A 197 9.00 -11.32 -12.43
CA LEU A 197 8.21 -11.15 -11.21
C LEU A 197 9.03 -10.77 -9.97
N THR A 198 10.35 -10.66 -10.10
CA THR A 198 11.23 -10.39 -8.96
C THR A 198 11.44 -8.91 -8.71
N TYR A 199 10.83 -8.04 -9.51
CA TYR A 199 11.01 -6.60 -9.42
C TYR A 199 10.00 -5.96 -8.46
N THR A 200 10.53 -5.16 -7.55
CA THR A 200 9.79 -4.27 -6.65
C THR A 200 9.94 -2.83 -7.12
N TYR A 201 8.89 -2.04 -6.89
CA TYR A 201 8.79 -0.65 -7.35
C TYR A 201 8.56 0.27 -6.16
N ASP A 202 9.44 1.25 -5.98
CA ASP A 202 9.28 2.34 -5.02
C ASP A 202 8.99 3.65 -5.74
N PHE A 203 7.76 4.13 -5.54
CA PHE A 203 7.23 5.39 -6.07
C PHE A 203 7.10 6.48 -4.99
N SER A 204 7.64 6.26 -3.79
CA SER A 204 7.38 7.12 -2.63
C SER A 204 8.09 8.49 -2.70
N ASN A 205 9.16 8.59 -3.47
CA ASN A 205 9.90 9.83 -3.67
C ASN A 205 9.23 10.73 -4.72
N LYS A 206 9.19 12.04 -4.47
CA LYS A 206 8.53 13.02 -5.35
C LYS A 206 9.21 13.23 -6.70
N ASP A 207 10.49 12.89 -6.83
CA ASP A 207 11.30 13.16 -8.01
C ASP A 207 12.07 11.91 -8.50
N ILE A 208 11.98 10.78 -7.79
CA ILE A 208 12.75 9.55 -8.08
C ILE A 208 11.82 8.34 -8.07
N VAL A 209 11.98 7.47 -9.06
CA VAL A 209 11.44 6.11 -9.08
C VAL A 209 12.60 5.14 -8.92
N GLU A 210 12.48 4.22 -7.97
CA GLU A 210 13.45 3.14 -7.78
C GLU A 210 12.80 1.80 -8.10
N ILE A 211 13.46 1.00 -8.93
CA ILE A 211 13.02 -0.34 -9.30
C ILE A 211 14.17 -1.29 -9.01
N SER A 212 13.92 -2.33 -8.23
CA SER A 212 14.94 -3.28 -7.78
C SER A 212 14.46 -4.71 -7.90
N SER A 213 15.32 -5.62 -8.34
CA SER A 213 15.04 -7.05 -8.28
C SER A 213 15.47 -7.60 -6.92
N TRP A 214 14.58 -8.31 -6.23
CA TRP A 214 14.91 -8.98 -4.96
C TRP A 214 15.66 -10.31 -5.13
N PHE A 215 15.70 -10.86 -6.34
CA PHE A 215 16.36 -12.14 -6.62
C PHE A 215 17.72 -12.01 -7.30
N LEU A 216 17.91 -11.00 -8.15
CA LEU A 216 19.17 -10.79 -8.85
C LEU A 216 20.24 -10.30 -7.86
N THR A 217 21.34 -11.07 -7.77
CA THR A 217 22.49 -10.77 -6.91
C THR A 217 23.74 -10.58 -7.74
N LYS A 218 24.67 -9.77 -7.25
CA LYS A 218 25.91 -9.45 -7.97
C LYS A 218 26.70 -10.71 -8.33
N ASP A 219 26.89 -11.60 -7.35
CA ASP A 219 27.71 -12.80 -7.53
C ASP A 219 27.20 -13.71 -8.63
N LYS A 220 25.87 -13.87 -8.73
CA LYS A 220 25.23 -14.76 -9.71
C LYS A 220 25.01 -14.10 -11.07
N SER A 221 24.74 -12.80 -11.08
CA SER A 221 24.13 -12.14 -12.25
C SER A 221 25.00 -11.05 -12.89
N GLN A 222 26.16 -10.70 -12.32
CA GLN A 222 27.06 -9.65 -12.87
C GLN A 222 27.60 -9.92 -14.27
N HIS A 223 27.54 -11.15 -14.77
CA HIS A 223 27.96 -11.48 -16.13
C HIS A 223 26.92 -11.04 -17.20
N CYS A 224 25.69 -10.75 -16.77
CA CYS A 224 24.58 -10.29 -17.60
C CYS A 224 24.12 -8.88 -17.27
N PHE A 225 24.20 -8.45 -16.01
CA PHE A 225 23.65 -7.18 -15.54
C PHE A 225 24.74 -6.26 -14.97
N LYS A 226 24.53 -4.94 -15.10
CA LYS A 226 25.39 -3.91 -14.46
C LYS A 226 24.93 -3.56 -13.05
N GLY A 227 23.70 -3.93 -12.69
CA GLY A 227 23.09 -3.74 -11.37
C GLY A 227 21.80 -4.57 -11.25
N ASN A 228 21.27 -4.70 -10.05
CA ASN A 228 19.91 -5.21 -9.80
C ASN A 228 18.91 -4.11 -9.46
N THR A 229 19.38 -2.86 -9.33
CA THR A 229 18.57 -1.70 -8.99
C THR A 229 18.83 -0.56 -9.97
N ILE A 230 17.75 0.08 -10.42
CA ILE A 230 17.77 1.25 -11.30
C ILE A 230 16.95 2.37 -10.68
N LYS A 231 17.51 3.58 -10.75
CA LYS A 231 16.84 4.82 -10.36
C LYS A 231 16.57 5.66 -11.57
N TYR A 232 15.32 6.09 -11.71
CA TYR A 232 14.94 7.11 -12.66
C TYR A 232 14.64 8.41 -11.92
N LYS A 233 15.11 9.53 -12.47
CA LYS A 233 14.85 10.86 -11.92
C LYS A 233 13.94 11.64 -12.86
N LEU A 234 12.98 12.33 -12.28
CA LEU A 234 12.07 13.24 -12.96
C LEU A 234 12.84 14.35 -13.67
N ASN A 235 12.65 14.45 -14.99
CA ASN A 235 13.07 15.58 -15.81
C ASN A 235 11.84 16.41 -16.17
N LYS A 236 11.71 17.57 -15.51
CA LYS A 236 10.53 18.45 -15.67
C LYS A 236 10.51 19.16 -17.03
N ASP A 237 11.67 19.40 -17.63
CA ASP A 237 11.78 20.14 -18.90
C ASP A 237 11.27 19.30 -20.07
N THR A 238 11.70 18.05 -20.12
CA THR A 238 11.29 17.07 -21.15
C THR A 238 10.00 16.34 -20.77
N LYS A 239 9.58 16.43 -19.50
CA LYS A 239 8.48 15.64 -18.92
C LYS A 239 8.75 14.16 -19.13
N THR A 240 9.94 13.71 -18.74
CA THR A 240 10.36 12.31 -18.79
C THR A 240 10.95 11.89 -17.46
N PHE A 241 11.29 10.61 -17.34
CA PHE A 241 12.12 10.11 -16.26
C PHE A 241 13.39 9.54 -16.88
N ASP A 242 14.52 10.08 -16.49
CA ASP A 242 15.81 9.73 -17.06
C ASP A 242 16.56 8.84 -16.07
N ILE A 243 17.29 7.86 -16.59
CA ILE A 243 18.13 6.99 -15.75
C ILE A 243 19.15 7.87 -15.02
N PHE A 244 19.09 7.85 -13.69
CA PHE A 244 19.95 8.62 -12.81
C PHE A 244 21.06 7.75 -12.22
N ASP A 245 20.74 6.50 -11.87
CA ASP A 245 21.70 5.59 -11.25
C ASP A 245 21.35 4.13 -11.55
N VAL A 246 22.38 3.28 -11.62
CA VAL A 246 22.26 1.82 -11.73
C VAL A 246 23.34 1.19 -10.86
N TYR A 247 22.94 0.39 -9.89
CA TYR A 247 23.86 -0.20 -8.92
C TYR A 247 23.43 -1.59 -8.47
N TRP A 248 24.34 -2.25 -7.78
CA TRP A 248 24.06 -3.46 -7.03
C TRP A 248 23.64 -3.09 -5.61
N GLU A 249 22.36 -3.25 -5.31
CA GLU A 249 21.87 -3.23 -3.94
C GLU A 249 22.32 -4.53 -3.25
N ASN A 250 23.09 -4.37 -2.17
CA ASN A 250 23.52 -5.48 -1.34
C ASN A 250 22.29 -6.05 -0.62
N LYS A 251 21.99 -7.31 -0.89
CA LYS A 251 20.95 -8.08 -0.22
C LYS A 251 21.59 -9.09 0.73
#